data_AF-A0A7G2CTV5-F1
#
_entry.id   AF-A0A7G2CTV5-F1
#
_cell.length_a   1.000
_cell.length_b   1.000
_cell.length_c   1.000
_cell.angle_alpha   90.00
_cell.angle_beta   90.00
_cell.angle_gamma   90.00
#
_symmetry.space_group_name_H-M   'P 1'
#
loop_
_entity.id
_entity.type
_entity.pdbx_description
1 polymer ?
#
loop_
_entity_poly.entity_id
_entity_poly.type
_entity_poly.pdbx_seq_one_letter_code
_entity_poly.pdbx_strand_id
1 'polypeptide(L)'
;METCVDAFVSAVRELGYALKEAPRPASTRKFEEPSLVKKTLVSIAQHMSKNVSTLVSGKGSFTSHKTRYTVKRFLLAVVAVIGEGSVDTVLTSGLLRSLSSFVPVLHYVKGITKSVLKVALNLCTVEEESVRVAAYVVVRAIATRATGTRTMYQSTAFKGIFLALIRTAHHYNLHNQTIIAFLINCIVDLYGTDLEAAYQHTFVYLRQLAIYLRSALQQQSQANVRAVVNWQFLIALRAWGAVVSTYSEPAQLGPLIHPVVQLATTLMDLFSSPRMFPMHLQLIEILNHISSRSGGVYIPVSPYLLRILTSSSISLTRSSAKGASNEPVELQFTMRVKKSQARSSTYHQAVWIEGLYLLTEHLATHSHIIGFPEVFWAVESTLKKLRTEVKVPKIHSQIATILQHMNTVSKKVSAKRDQVNSALVT
;
A
#
# COMPACT_ATOMS: atom_id res chain seq x y z
N MET A 1 -24.51 27.36 -20.75
CA MET A 1 -24.02 26.85 -19.44
C MET A 1 -25.18 26.54 -18.50
N GLU A 2 -26.06 27.50 -18.21
CA GLU A 2 -27.24 27.25 -17.36
C GLU A 2 -28.13 26.15 -17.92
N THR A 3 -28.48 26.23 -19.20
CA THR A 3 -29.23 25.19 -19.93
C THR A 3 -28.58 23.80 -19.84
N CYS A 4 -27.25 23.72 -19.94
CA CYS A 4 -26.51 22.47 -19.80
C CYS A 4 -26.57 21.91 -18.37
N VAL A 5 -26.49 22.78 -17.35
CA VAL A 5 -26.58 22.36 -15.95
C VAL A 5 -28.01 21.97 -15.58
N ASP A 6 -29.02 22.67 -16.09
CA ASP A 6 -30.42 22.31 -15.88
C ASP A 6 -30.76 20.99 -16.58
N ALA A 7 -30.26 20.76 -17.80
CA ALA A 7 -30.37 19.47 -18.47
C ALA A 7 -29.66 18.35 -17.70
N PHE A 8 -28.45 18.62 -17.19
CA PHE A 8 -27.69 17.66 -16.38
C PHE A 8 -28.43 17.31 -15.08
N VAL A 9 -28.89 18.32 -14.33
CA VAL A 9 -29.60 18.14 -13.06
C VAL A 9 -30.93 17.41 -13.28
N SER A 10 -31.68 17.73 -14.33
CA SER A 10 -32.93 17.04 -14.67
C SER A 10 -32.69 15.58 -15.03
N ALA A 11 -31.69 15.29 -15.88
CA ALA A 11 -31.33 13.92 -16.25
C ALA A 11 -30.86 13.10 -15.03
N VAL A 12 -30.10 13.70 -14.11
CA VAL A 12 -29.70 13.06 -12.85
C VAL A 12 -30.91 12.72 -11.96
N ARG A 13 -31.91 13.62 -11.88
CA ARG A 13 -33.14 13.36 -11.12
C ARG A 13 -33.98 12.25 -11.76
N GLU A 14 -34.11 12.24 -13.08
CA GLU A 14 -34.89 11.25 -13.82
C GLU A 14 -34.25 9.85 -13.79
N LEU A 15 -32.92 9.77 -13.66
CA LEU A 15 -32.20 8.52 -13.38
C LEU A 15 -32.37 8.01 -11.93
N GLY A 16 -33.07 8.77 -11.07
CA GLY A 16 -33.41 8.34 -9.71
C GLY A 16 -32.43 8.77 -8.61
N TYR A 17 -31.39 9.56 -8.93
CA TYR A 17 -30.41 10.01 -7.95
C TYR A 17 -30.99 11.07 -7.01
N ALA A 18 -30.76 10.94 -5.70
CA ALA A 18 -31.32 11.82 -4.68
C ALA A 18 -30.59 13.17 -4.62
N LEU A 19 -31.17 14.20 -5.23
CA LEU A 19 -30.72 15.59 -5.10
C LEU A 19 -31.45 16.33 -3.98
N LYS A 20 -30.71 17.09 -3.17
CA LYS A 20 -31.26 17.92 -2.07
C LYS A 20 -31.94 19.23 -2.53
N GLU A 21 -32.11 19.44 -3.84
CA GLU A 21 -32.68 20.68 -4.38
C GLU A 21 -34.19 20.55 -4.65
N ALA A 22 -34.97 21.51 -4.14
CA ALA A 22 -36.38 21.70 -4.48
C ALA A 22 -36.53 22.36 -5.87
N PRO A 23 -37.65 22.15 -6.59
CA PRO A 23 -38.82 21.34 -6.23
C PRO A 23 -38.63 19.85 -6.55
N ARG A 24 -39.33 18.98 -5.80
CA ARG A 24 -39.47 17.54 -6.09
C ARG A 24 -40.52 17.38 -7.22
N PRO A 25 -40.20 16.72 -8.34
CA PRO A 25 -41.18 16.51 -9.42
C PRO A 25 -42.19 15.40 -9.07
N ALA A 26 -43.39 15.52 -9.64
CA ALA A 26 -44.54 14.62 -9.46
C ALA A 26 -44.50 13.35 -10.33
N SER A 27 -43.44 13.10 -11.11
CA SER A 27 -43.34 11.95 -12.01
C SER A 27 -41.89 11.64 -12.36
N THR A 28 -41.47 10.38 -12.13
CA THR A 28 -40.25 9.81 -12.70
C THR A 28 -40.57 9.29 -14.10
N ARG A 29 -40.25 10.05 -15.15
CA ARG A 29 -40.28 9.51 -16.52
C ARG A 29 -39.19 8.45 -16.64
N LYS A 30 -39.57 7.20 -16.91
CA LYS A 30 -38.60 6.15 -17.23
C LYS A 30 -38.06 6.42 -18.64
N PHE A 31 -36.75 6.64 -18.76
CA PHE A 31 -36.12 6.75 -20.07
C PHE A 31 -36.19 5.42 -20.81
N GLU A 32 -36.48 5.48 -22.11
CA GLU A 32 -36.47 4.31 -23.01
C GLU A 32 -35.06 3.71 -23.15
N GLU A 33 -34.01 4.55 -23.13
CA GLU A 33 -32.62 4.11 -23.22
C GLU A 33 -31.71 4.82 -22.19
N PRO A 34 -31.53 4.27 -20.97
CA PRO A 34 -30.74 4.92 -19.91
C PRO A 34 -29.23 5.02 -20.24
N SER A 35 -28.71 4.19 -21.14
CA SER A 35 -27.32 4.20 -21.64
C SER A 35 -26.97 5.52 -22.34
N LEU A 36 -27.88 6.05 -23.17
CA LEU A 36 -27.70 7.27 -23.95
C LEU A 36 -27.71 8.51 -23.04
N VAL A 37 -28.58 8.50 -22.02
CA VAL A 37 -28.64 9.54 -20.99
C VAL A 37 -27.31 9.60 -20.21
N LYS A 38 -26.72 8.45 -19.89
CA LYS A 38 -25.41 8.40 -19.20
C LYS A 38 -24.28 8.94 -20.07
N LYS A 39 -24.25 8.61 -21.38
CA LYS A 39 -23.26 9.17 -22.33
C LYS A 39 -23.39 10.69 -22.50
N THR A 40 -24.62 11.20 -22.53
CA THR A 40 -24.87 12.65 -22.63
C THR A 40 -24.47 13.38 -21.35
N LEU A 41 -24.71 12.80 -20.15
CA LEU A 41 -24.21 13.35 -18.89
C LEU A 41 -22.68 13.49 -18.89
N VAL A 42 -21.95 12.45 -19.33
CA VAL A 42 -20.48 12.51 -19.46
C VAL A 42 -20.07 13.59 -20.46
N SER A 43 -20.74 13.69 -21.60
CA SER A 43 -20.42 14.68 -22.64
C SER A 43 -20.64 16.12 -22.16
N ILE A 44 -21.73 16.37 -21.41
CA ILE A 44 -22.00 17.67 -20.78
C ILE A 44 -20.91 17.99 -19.75
N ALA A 45 -20.55 17.03 -18.90
CA ALA A 45 -19.51 17.23 -17.90
C ALA A 45 -18.14 17.54 -18.54
N GLN A 46 -17.80 16.84 -19.62
CA GLN A 46 -16.59 17.11 -20.40
C GLN A 46 -16.61 18.48 -21.07
N HIS A 47 -17.73 18.87 -21.69
CA HIS A 47 -17.88 20.20 -22.28
C HIS A 47 -17.71 21.31 -21.23
N MET A 48 -18.29 21.13 -20.04
CA MET A 48 -18.10 22.07 -18.93
C MET A 48 -16.65 22.09 -18.42
N SER A 49 -15.98 20.93 -18.35
CA SER A 49 -14.58 20.83 -17.91
C SER A 49 -13.61 21.62 -18.81
N LYS A 50 -13.85 21.62 -20.12
CA LYS A 50 -13.04 22.39 -21.10
C LYS A 50 -13.18 23.90 -20.93
N ASN A 51 -14.35 24.35 -20.46
CA ASN A 51 -14.68 25.77 -20.26
C ASN A 51 -14.40 26.24 -18.81
N VAL A 52 -13.63 25.50 -18.01
CA VAL A 52 -13.35 25.89 -16.62
C VAL A 52 -12.49 27.15 -16.51
N SER A 53 -11.56 27.36 -17.44
CA SER A 53 -10.72 28.55 -17.46
C SER A 53 -11.53 29.85 -17.65
N THR A 54 -12.66 29.78 -18.36
CA THR A 54 -13.54 30.95 -18.57
C THR A 54 -14.46 31.24 -17.38
N LEU A 55 -14.51 30.34 -16.39
CA LEU A 55 -15.35 30.48 -15.17
C LEU A 55 -14.70 31.33 -14.08
N VAL A 56 -13.37 31.46 -14.12
CA VAL A 56 -12.57 32.14 -13.11
C VAL A 56 -12.00 33.41 -13.72
N SER A 57 -12.27 34.55 -13.10
CA SER A 57 -11.62 35.83 -13.41
C SER A 57 -10.13 35.75 -13.13
N GLY A 58 -9.30 36.47 -13.89
CA GLY A 58 -7.84 36.56 -13.67
C GLY A 58 -7.43 37.03 -12.27
N LYS A 59 -8.36 37.58 -11.48
CA LYS A 59 -8.18 37.95 -10.06
C LYS A 59 -8.48 36.81 -9.07
N GLY A 60 -8.74 35.60 -9.54
CA GLY A 60 -9.05 34.46 -8.67
C GLY A 60 -10.41 34.57 -7.99
N SER A 61 -11.46 34.94 -8.73
CA SER A 61 -12.85 34.91 -8.27
C SER A 61 -13.77 34.44 -9.39
N PHE A 62 -14.98 33.97 -9.08
CA PHE A 62 -15.98 33.73 -10.13
C PHE A 62 -16.33 35.02 -10.87
N THR A 63 -16.62 34.90 -12.18
CA THR A 63 -17.02 36.03 -13.04
C THR A 63 -18.36 36.65 -12.64
N SER A 64 -19.27 35.87 -12.03
CA SER A 64 -20.56 36.34 -11.53
C SER A 64 -21.07 35.46 -10.37
N HIS A 65 -21.93 36.03 -9.51
CA HIS A 65 -22.67 35.29 -8.49
C HIS A 65 -23.55 34.19 -9.10
N LYS A 66 -24.13 34.45 -10.29
CA LYS A 66 -24.95 33.49 -11.04
C LYS A 66 -24.11 32.29 -11.49
N THR A 67 -22.92 32.55 -12.04
CA THR A 67 -21.94 31.52 -12.43
C THR A 67 -21.54 30.64 -11.24
N ARG A 68 -21.25 31.25 -10.08
CA ARG A 68 -20.92 30.52 -8.85
C ARG A 68 -22.05 29.58 -8.41
N TYR A 69 -23.29 30.04 -8.48
CA TYR A 69 -24.46 29.23 -8.14
C TYR A 69 -24.61 28.05 -9.11
N THR A 70 -24.54 28.28 -10.41
CA THR A 70 -24.65 27.25 -11.45
C THR A 70 -23.56 26.17 -11.33
N VAL A 71 -22.31 26.56 -11.09
CA VAL A 71 -21.20 25.63 -10.84
C VAL A 71 -21.42 24.83 -9.56
N LYS A 72 -21.90 25.47 -8.49
CA LYS A 72 -22.25 24.79 -7.24
C LYS A 72 -23.31 23.71 -7.46
N ARG A 73 -24.39 24.02 -8.21
CA ARG A 73 -25.45 23.06 -8.54
C ARG A 73 -24.91 21.86 -9.31
N PHE A 74 -24.13 22.12 -10.36
CA PHE A 74 -23.51 21.08 -11.16
C PHE A 74 -22.61 20.17 -10.32
N LEU A 75 -21.72 20.72 -9.50
CA LEU A 75 -20.80 19.95 -8.67
C LEU A 75 -21.54 19.10 -7.63
N LEU A 76 -22.62 19.62 -7.03
CA LEU A 76 -23.45 18.83 -6.11
C LEU A 76 -24.16 17.68 -6.82
N ALA A 77 -24.66 17.90 -8.04
CA ALA A 77 -25.26 16.85 -8.84
C ALA A 77 -24.25 15.77 -9.24
N VAL A 78 -23.05 16.15 -9.68
CA VAL A 78 -21.95 15.22 -9.96
C VAL A 78 -21.59 14.40 -8.72
N VAL A 79 -21.46 15.03 -7.56
CA VAL A 79 -21.16 14.35 -6.29
C VAL A 79 -22.27 13.38 -5.89
N ALA A 80 -23.54 13.71 -6.15
CA ALA A 80 -24.67 12.81 -5.89
C ALA A 80 -24.63 11.58 -6.78
N VAL A 81 -24.40 11.75 -8.09
CA VAL A 81 -24.28 10.64 -9.06
C VAL A 81 -23.14 9.71 -8.70
N ILE A 82 -21.98 10.29 -8.37
CA ILE A 82 -20.78 9.51 -8.00
C ILE A 82 -20.94 8.86 -6.61
N GLY A 83 -21.71 9.48 -5.71
CA GLY A 83 -21.88 9.05 -4.33
C GLY A 83 -22.87 7.89 -4.15
N GLU A 84 -23.80 7.70 -5.08
CA GLU A 84 -24.72 6.56 -5.06
C GLU A 84 -24.05 5.35 -5.74
N GLY A 85 -23.95 4.23 -5.01
CA GLY A 85 -23.19 3.04 -5.36
C GLY A 85 -23.68 2.22 -6.57
N SER A 86 -24.41 2.84 -7.52
CA SER A 86 -24.77 2.22 -8.79
C SER A 86 -23.59 2.35 -9.76
N VAL A 87 -22.80 1.27 -9.86
CA VAL A 87 -21.51 1.20 -10.57
C VAL A 87 -21.71 1.16 -12.08
N ASP A 88 -22.10 2.27 -12.69
CA ASP A 88 -21.76 2.49 -14.09
C ASP A 88 -20.31 3.00 -14.15
N THR A 89 -19.39 2.10 -14.50
CA THR A 89 -17.95 2.36 -14.53
C THR A 89 -17.59 3.48 -15.50
N VAL A 90 -18.26 3.56 -16.63
CA VAL A 90 -18.02 4.56 -17.68
C VAL A 90 -18.52 5.92 -17.23
N LEU A 91 -19.73 5.99 -16.68
CA LEU A 91 -20.30 7.22 -16.13
C LEU A 91 -19.42 7.75 -14.99
N THR A 92 -19.10 6.91 -14.02
CA THR A 92 -18.37 7.31 -12.81
C THR A 92 -16.96 7.78 -13.14
N SER A 93 -16.22 7.02 -13.96
CA SER A 93 -14.87 7.41 -14.39
C SER A 93 -14.88 8.68 -15.27
N GLY A 94 -15.86 8.84 -16.16
CA GLY A 94 -16.04 10.03 -16.99
C GLY A 94 -16.33 11.29 -16.17
N LEU A 95 -17.19 11.18 -15.17
CA LEU A 95 -17.52 12.27 -14.25
C LEU A 95 -16.34 12.64 -13.34
N LEU A 96 -15.60 11.66 -12.82
CA LEU A 96 -14.40 11.90 -12.01
C LEU A 96 -13.28 12.61 -12.81
N ARG A 97 -13.04 12.20 -14.06
CA ARG A 97 -12.10 12.89 -14.94
C ARG A 97 -12.52 14.34 -15.16
N SER A 98 -13.80 14.58 -15.42
CA SER A 98 -14.33 15.93 -15.59
C SER A 98 -14.16 16.76 -14.29
N LEU A 99 -14.42 16.16 -13.13
CA LEU A 99 -14.29 16.79 -11.82
C LEU A 99 -12.85 17.24 -11.49
N SER A 100 -11.84 16.52 -11.97
CA SER A 100 -10.43 16.89 -11.80
C SER A 100 -10.12 18.29 -12.36
N SER A 101 -10.77 18.68 -13.46
CA SER A 101 -10.59 20.01 -14.07
C SER A 101 -11.20 21.12 -13.22
N PHE A 102 -12.22 20.82 -12.40
CA PHE A 102 -12.87 21.79 -11.50
C PHE A 102 -12.13 21.98 -10.18
N VAL A 103 -11.09 21.18 -9.90
CA VAL A 103 -10.31 21.23 -8.65
C VAL A 103 -9.81 22.64 -8.29
N PRO A 104 -9.31 23.49 -9.22
CA PRO A 104 -8.90 24.87 -8.91
C PRO A 104 -10.07 25.74 -8.41
N VAL A 105 -11.29 25.44 -8.85
CA VAL A 105 -12.49 26.23 -8.58
C VAL A 105 -13.18 25.84 -7.26
N LEU A 106 -12.93 24.62 -6.76
CA LEU A 106 -13.60 24.08 -5.57
C LEU A 106 -13.48 24.96 -4.32
N HIS A 107 -12.37 25.67 -4.13
CA HIS A 107 -12.19 26.59 -3.00
C HIS A 107 -13.25 27.67 -2.96
N TYR A 108 -13.64 28.21 -4.11
CA TYR A 108 -14.61 29.30 -4.18
C TYR A 108 -16.02 28.84 -3.79
N VAL A 109 -16.25 27.54 -3.58
CA VAL A 109 -17.54 26.99 -3.16
C VAL A 109 -17.41 26.31 -1.81
N LYS A 110 -17.89 26.99 -0.75
CA LYS A 110 -17.85 26.48 0.62
C LYS A 110 -18.51 25.10 0.73
N GLY A 111 -17.83 24.15 1.36
CA GLY A 111 -18.34 22.81 1.70
C GLY A 111 -18.17 21.74 0.63
N ILE A 112 -18.04 22.09 -0.66
CA ILE A 112 -17.97 21.09 -1.74
C ILE A 112 -16.66 20.31 -1.72
N THR A 113 -15.51 20.97 -1.50
CA THR A 113 -14.19 20.29 -1.49
C THR A 113 -14.16 19.11 -0.52
N LYS A 114 -14.75 19.27 0.68
CA LYS A 114 -14.84 18.21 1.68
C LYS A 114 -15.73 17.05 1.21
N SER A 115 -16.86 17.37 0.56
CA SER A 115 -17.78 16.37 0.02
C SER A 115 -17.14 15.58 -1.13
N VAL A 116 -16.48 16.27 -2.06
CA VAL A 116 -15.76 15.66 -3.18
C VAL A 116 -14.65 14.76 -2.67
N LEU A 117 -13.82 15.24 -1.73
CA LEU A 117 -12.73 14.46 -1.15
C LEU A 117 -13.25 13.19 -0.48
N LYS A 118 -14.34 13.29 0.31
CA LYS A 118 -14.95 12.13 0.97
C LYS A 118 -15.42 11.08 -0.04
N VAL A 119 -16.11 11.50 -1.10
CA VAL A 119 -16.62 10.58 -2.13
C VAL A 119 -15.45 9.96 -2.92
N ALA A 120 -14.47 10.76 -3.34
CA ALA A 120 -13.30 10.26 -4.06
C ALA A 120 -12.49 9.24 -3.23
N LEU A 121 -12.30 9.48 -1.94
CA LEU A 121 -11.62 8.54 -1.04
C LEU A 121 -12.36 7.21 -0.89
N ASN A 122 -13.70 7.23 -0.90
CA ASN A 122 -14.49 5.99 -0.86
C ASN A 122 -14.40 5.22 -2.18
N LEU A 123 -14.32 5.91 -3.32
CA LEU A 123 -14.16 5.26 -4.63
C LEU A 123 -12.79 4.67 -4.87
N CYS A 124 -11.75 5.13 -4.15
CA CYS A 124 -10.41 4.54 -4.20
C CYS A 124 -10.39 3.08 -3.71
N THR A 125 -11.43 2.60 -3.03
CA THR A 125 -11.52 1.22 -2.51
C THR A 125 -12.46 0.32 -3.32
N VAL A 126 -12.99 0.78 -4.45
CA VAL A 126 -13.91 0.00 -5.32
C VAL A 126 -13.12 -1.04 -6.12
N GLU A 127 -13.75 -2.15 -6.54
CA GLU A 127 -13.09 -3.24 -7.29
C GLU A 127 -12.67 -2.84 -8.71
N GLU A 128 -13.37 -1.87 -9.31
CA GLU A 128 -13.13 -1.38 -10.66
C GLU A 128 -11.91 -0.44 -10.73
N GLU A 129 -10.85 -0.88 -11.41
CA GLU A 129 -9.58 -0.16 -11.48
C GLU A 129 -9.71 1.22 -12.13
N SER A 130 -10.45 1.32 -13.23
CA SER A 130 -10.65 2.58 -13.96
C SER A 130 -11.29 3.67 -13.09
N VAL A 131 -12.20 3.28 -12.18
CA VAL A 131 -12.84 4.16 -11.21
C VAL A 131 -11.88 4.53 -10.10
N ARG A 132 -11.14 3.56 -9.55
CA ARG A 132 -10.12 3.82 -8.51
C ARG A 132 -9.07 4.83 -8.96
N VAL A 133 -8.51 4.63 -10.16
CA VAL A 133 -7.48 5.53 -10.72
C VAL A 133 -8.04 6.93 -10.93
N ALA A 134 -9.23 7.06 -11.53
CA ALA A 134 -9.86 8.36 -11.73
C ALA A 134 -10.18 9.06 -10.40
N ALA A 135 -10.59 8.31 -9.37
CA ALA A 135 -10.84 8.86 -8.04
C ALA A 135 -9.56 9.35 -7.38
N TYR A 136 -8.47 8.59 -7.48
CA TYR A 136 -7.17 8.98 -6.95
C TYR A 136 -6.63 10.26 -7.59
N VAL A 137 -6.77 10.41 -8.92
CA VAL A 137 -6.39 11.64 -9.63
C VAL A 137 -7.09 12.87 -9.02
N VAL A 138 -8.38 12.76 -8.68
CA VAL A 138 -9.12 13.84 -7.99
C VAL A 138 -8.55 14.10 -6.58
N VAL A 139 -8.28 13.05 -5.79
CA VAL A 139 -7.67 13.20 -4.45
C VAL A 139 -6.31 13.90 -4.52
N ARG A 140 -5.43 13.45 -5.42
CA ARG A 140 -4.10 14.01 -5.64
C ARG A 140 -4.16 15.46 -6.10
N ALA A 141 -5.05 15.77 -7.04
CA ALA A 141 -5.26 17.15 -7.50
C ALA A 141 -5.76 18.06 -6.37
N ILE A 142 -6.61 17.56 -5.47
CA ILE A 142 -7.05 18.33 -4.28
C ILE A 142 -5.91 18.58 -3.30
N ALA A 143 -5.02 17.60 -3.10
CA ALA A 143 -3.91 17.68 -2.15
C ALA A 143 -2.72 18.53 -2.63
N THR A 144 -2.42 18.51 -3.93
CA THR A 144 -1.29 19.23 -4.56
C THR A 144 -1.59 20.70 -4.88
N ARG A 145 -2.82 21.15 -4.66
CA ARG A 145 -3.25 22.50 -5.03
C ARG A 145 -2.49 23.58 -4.24
N ALA A 146 -2.03 24.63 -4.93
CA ALA A 146 -1.21 25.70 -4.35
C ALA A 146 -1.94 26.80 -3.55
N THR A 147 -3.29 26.85 -3.55
CA THR A 147 -4.04 27.95 -2.92
C THR A 147 -4.08 27.85 -1.39
N GLY A 148 -4.14 28.98 -0.67
CA GLY A 148 -3.90 29.13 0.78
C GLY A 148 -4.65 28.24 1.79
N THR A 149 -5.54 27.34 1.35
CA THR A 149 -6.13 26.26 2.17
C THR A 149 -5.48 24.88 1.92
N ARG A 150 -4.33 24.85 1.24
CA ARG A 150 -3.56 23.64 0.88
C ARG A 150 -3.37 22.71 2.08
N THR A 151 -2.86 23.23 3.20
CA THR A 151 -2.46 22.45 4.37
C THR A 151 -3.60 21.64 4.99
N MET A 152 -4.81 22.21 5.09
CA MET A 152 -5.96 21.53 5.70
C MET A 152 -6.45 20.34 4.86
N TYR A 153 -6.64 20.55 3.55
CA TYR A 153 -7.16 19.51 2.66
C TYR A 153 -6.12 18.45 2.33
N GLN A 154 -4.84 18.84 2.26
CA GLN A 154 -3.72 17.92 2.11
C GLN A 154 -3.60 16.98 3.31
N SER A 155 -3.60 17.49 4.55
CA SER A 155 -3.58 16.66 5.76
C SER A 155 -4.81 15.74 5.82
N THR A 156 -5.99 16.24 5.42
CA THR A 156 -7.21 15.42 5.34
C THR A 156 -7.09 14.33 4.28
N ALA A 157 -6.46 14.61 3.13
CA ALA A 157 -6.22 13.63 2.07
C ALA A 157 -5.22 12.56 2.51
N PHE A 158 -4.09 12.94 3.12
CA PHE A 158 -3.07 12.04 3.66
C PHE A 158 -3.66 11.07 4.68
N LYS A 159 -4.41 11.61 5.65
CA LYS A 159 -5.14 10.82 6.64
C LYS A 159 -6.22 9.97 6.00
N GLY A 160 -6.97 10.53 5.05
CA GLY A 160 -8.10 9.89 4.41
C GLY A 160 -7.73 8.64 3.62
N ILE A 161 -6.66 8.72 2.82
CA ILE A 161 -6.19 7.58 2.01
C ILE A 161 -5.57 6.49 2.89
N PHE A 162 -4.82 6.87 3.93
CA PHE A 162 -4.27 5.90 4.89
C PHE A 162 -5.40 5.18 5.65
N LEU A 163 -6.42 5.91 6.14
CA LEU A 163 -7.57 5.28 6.77
C LEU A 163 -8.41 4.46 5.80
N ALA A 164 -8.42 4.77 4.50
CA ALA A 164 -9.05 3.93 3.49
C ALA A 164 -8.30 2.59 3.35
N LEU A 165 -6.97 2.63 3.25
CA LEU A 165 -6.12 1.44 3.26
C LEU A 165 -6.39 0.57 4.50
N ILE A 166 -6.37 1.14 5.70
CA ILE A 166 -6.55 0.39 6.95
C ILE A 166 -7.95 -0.22 7.06
N ARG A 167 -8.99 0.45 6.54
CA ARG A 167 -10.35 -0.12 6.48
C ARG A 167 -10.42 -1.31 5.53
N THR A 168 -9.82 -1.21 4.34
CA THR A 168 -9.78 -2.30 3.36
C THR A 168 -8.90 -3.46 3.83
N ALA A 169 -7.83 -3.17 4.58
CA ALA A 169 -6.87 -4.14 5.12
C ALA A 169 -7.35 -4.87 6.38
N HIS A 170 -8.64 -4.79 6.76
CA HIS A 170 -9.17 -5.60 7.87
C HIS A 170 -9.02 -7.10 7.59
N HIS A 171 -9.17 -7.49 6.32
CA HIS A 171 -8.85 -8.82 5.81
C HIS A 171 -7.86 -8.66 4.66
N TYR A 172 -7.01 -9.66 4.41
CA TYR A 172 -6.13 -9.70 3.24
C TYR A 172 -6.35 -11.03 2.52
N ASN A 173 -6.72 -10.97 1.24
CA ASN A 173 -7.06 -12.12 0.42
C ASN A 173 -6.77 -11.86 -1.07
N LEU A 174 -6.95 -12.88 -1.89
CA LEU A 174 -6.71 -12.83 -3.33
C LEU A 174 -7.53 -11.73 -4.05
N HIS A 175 -8.73 -11.41 -3.55
CA HIS A 175 -9.61 -10.43 -4.19
C HIS A 175 -9.19 -8.98 -3.89
N ASN A 176 -8.75 -8.69 -2.66
CA ASN A 176 -8.43 -7.32 -2.25
C ASN A 176 -6.94 -6.96 -2.33
N GLN A 177 -6.06 -7.91 -2.63
CA GLN A 177 -4.62 -7.68 -2.76
C GLN A 177 -4.29 -6.55 -3.75
N THR A 178 -4.99 -6.50 -4.89
CA THR A 178 -4.76 -5.52 -5.96
C THR A 178 -5.19 -4.12 -5.53
N ILE A 179 -6.31 -4.01 -4.80
CA ILE A 179 -6.80 -2.77 -4.21
C ILE A 179 -5.80 -2.26 -3.16
N ILE A 180 -5.32 -3.15 -2.29
CA ILE A 180 -4.34 -2.80 -1.24
C ILE A 180 -3.01 -2.35 -1.85
N ALA A 181 -2.50 -3.07 -2.84
CA ALA A 181 -1.29 -2.66 -3.58
C ALA A 181 -1.47 -1.29 -4.26
N PHE A 182 -2.61 -1.06 -4.91
CA PHE A 182 -2.96 0.23 -5.50
C PHE A 182 -2.98 1.35 -4.44
N LEU A 183 -3.62 1.12 -3.29
CA LEU A 183 -3.69 2.11 -2.21
C LEU A 183 -2.31 2.41 -1.59
N ILE A 184 -1.43 1.41 -1.47
CA ILE A 184 -0.04 1.63 -1.02
C ILE A 184 0.70 2.53 -2.02
N ASN A 185 0.59 2.26 -3.32
CA ASN A 185 1.19 3.10 -4.36
C ASN A 185 0.62 4.54 -4.32
N CYS A 186 -0.69 4.67 -4.10
CA CYS A 186 -1.34 5.96 -3.92
C CYS A 186 -0.82 6.73 -2.70
N ILE A 187 -0.53 6.04 -1.59
CA ILE A 187 0.08 6.65 -0.40
C ILE A 187 1.50 7.12 -0.73
N VAL A 188 2.32 6.29 -1.40
CA VAL A 188 3.69 6.65 -1.78
C VAL A 188 3.74 7.88 -2.68
N ASP A 189 2.91 7.94 -3.74
CA ASP A 189 2.86 9.12 -4.62
C ASP A 189 2.30 10.35 -3.89
N LEU A 190 1.25 10.19 -3.07
CA LEU A 190 0.64 11.32 -2.37
C LEU A 190 1.57 11.94 -1.32
N TYR A 191 2.31 11.12 -0.57
CA TYR A 191 3.25 11.58 0.45
C TYR A 191 4.50 12.22 -0.18
N GLY A 192 4.82 11.90 -1.45
CA GLY A 192 5.87 12.58 -2.21
C GLY A 192 5.57 14.04 -2.56
N THR A 193 4.32 14.49 -2.40
CA THR A 193 3.93 15.86 -2.74
C THR A 193 4.43 16.90 -1.73
N ASP A 194 4.74 16.47 -0.51
CA ASP A 194 5.21 17.31 0.59
C ASP A 194 5.82 16.43 1.68
N LEU A 195 7.15 16.37 1.67
CA LEU A 195 7.92 15.47 2.52
C LEU A 195 7.92 15.88 3.99
N GLU A 196 7.78 17.18 4.28
CA GLU A 196 7.73 17.69 5.66
C GLU A 196 6.41 17.28 6.33
N ALA A 197 5.28 17.52 5.66
CA ALA A 197 3.98 17.06 6.14
C ALA A 197 3.91 15.53 6.19
N ALA A 198 4.49 14.84 5.21
CA ALA A 198 4.57 13.39 5.17
C ALA A 198 5.35 12.83 6.37
N TYR A 199 6.47 13.44 6.76
CA TYR A 199 7.26 13.04 7.91
C TYR A 199 6.43 13.11 9.20
N GLN A 200 5.77 14.24 9.45
CA GLN A 200 4.95 14.44 10.66
C GLN A 200 3.80 13.42 10.72
N HIS A 201 3.10 13.21 9.61
CA HIS A 201 2.02 12.23 9.53
C HIS A 201 2.53 10.80 9.78
N THR A 202 3.60 10.39 9.09
CA THR A 202 4.19 9.06 9.20
C THR A 202 4.66 8.79 10.62
N PHE A 203 5.35 9.75 11.25
CA PHE A 203 5.85 9.62 12.61
C PHE A 203 4.72 9.36 13.63
N VAL A 204 3.60 10.09 13.54
CA VAL A 204 2.45 9.90 14.44
C VAL A 204 1.88 8.49 14.31
N TYR A 205 1.73 7.98 13.09
CA TYR A 205 1.20 6.63 12.87
C TYR A 205 2.18 5.52 13.27
N LEU A 206 3.48 5.69 13.02
CA LEU A 206 4.51 4.77 13.50
C LEU A 206 4.55 4.73 15.03
N ARG A 207 4.43 5.89 15.69
CA ARG A 207 4.31 5.96 17.16
C ARG A 207 3.08 5.20 17.66
N GLN A 208 1.96 5.28 16.96
CA GLN A 208 0.74 4.53 17.33
C GLN A 208 0.97 3.01 17.24
N LEU A 209 1.65 2.53 16.19
CA LEU A 209 2.02 1.11 16.07
C LEU A 209 2.98 0.70 17.20
N ALA A 210 3.94 1.55 17.54
CA ALA A 210 4.88 1.31 18.65
C ALA A 210 4.17 1.19 20.00
N ILE A 211 3.13 1.99 20.25
CA ILE A 211 2.33 1.90 21.48
C ILE A 211 1.65 0.54 21.58
N TYR A 212 1.01 0.06 20.50
CA TYR A 212 0.39 -1.27 20.48
C TYR A 212 1.41 -2.39 20.74
N LEU A 213 2.59 -2.29 20.10
CA LEU A 213 3.66 -3.25 20.30
C LEU A 213 4.22 -3.25 21.72
N ARG A 214 4.42 -2.07 22.31
CA ARG A 214 4.87 -1.93 23.69
C ARG A 214 3.89 -2.57 24.67
N SER A 215 2.59 -2.37 24.48
CA SER A 215 1.57 -3.01 25.32
C SER A 215 1.61 -4.53 25.22
N ALA A 216 1.87 -5.08 24.03
CA ALA A 216 2.03 -6.52 23.82
C ALA A 216 3.32 -7.08 24.44
N LEU A 217 4.41 -6.30 24.44
CA LEU A 217 5.67 -6.65 25.11
C LEU A 217 5.52 -6.69 26.63
N GLN A 218 4.83 -5.70 27.21
CA GLN A 218 4.62 -5.63 28.66
C GLN A 218 3.69 -6.73 29.16
N GLN A 219 2.62 -7.01 28.42
CA GLN A 219 1.66 -8.05 28.78
C GLN A 219 1.10 -8.72 27.53
N GLN A 220 1.37 -10.02 27.37
CA GLN A 220 0.86 -10.83 26.26
C GLN A 220 -0.60 -11.28 26.49
N SER A 221 -1.48 -10.35 26.86
CA SER A 221 -2.91 -10.61 26.95
C SER A 221 -3.48 -10.89 25.55
N GLN A 222 -4.60 -11.63 25.47
CA GLN A 222 -5.23 -11.89 24.18
C GLN A 222 -5.67 -10.60 23.45
N ALA A 223 -5.98 -9.54 24.19
CA ALA A 223 -6.30 -8.24 23.60
C ALA A 223 -5.07 -7.59 22.97
N ASN A 224 -3.95 -7.54 23.70
CA ASN A 224 -2.72 -6.92 23.23
C ASN A 224 -2.11 -7.69 22.05
N VAL A 225 -2.13 -9.02 22.10
CA VAL A 225 -1.67 -9.84 20.97
C VAL A 225 -2.55 -9.62 19.74
N ARG A 226 -3.87 -9.50 19.87
CA ARG A 226 -4.76 -9.19 18.73
C ARG A 226 -4.53 -7.79 18.16
N ALA A 227 -4.11 -6.83 18.97
CA ALA A 227 -3.80 -5.47 18.53
C ALA A 227 -2.56 -5.38 17.63
N VAL A 228 -1.63 -6.35 17.72
CA VAL A 228 -0.42 -6.40 16.88
C VAL A 228 -0.45 -7.52 15.84
N VAL A 229 -1.14 -8.63 16.12
CA VAL A 229 -1.34 -9.75 15.20
C VAL A 229 -2.64 -9.54 14.42
N ASN A 230 -2.66 -8.53 13.55
CA ASN A 230 -3.76 -8.28 12.61
C ASN A 230 -3.24 -7.69 11.29
N TRP A 231 -4.05 -7.83 10.24
CA TRP A 231 -3.69 -7.39 8.89
C TRP A 231 -3.49 -5.88 8.81
N GLN A 232 -4.26 -5.10 9.58
CA GLN A 232 -4.14 -3.64 9.59
C GLN A 232 -2.76 -3.20 10.06
N PHE A 233 -2.21 -3.83 11.11
CA PHE A 233 -0.88 -3.55 11.62
C PHE A 233 0.19 -3.88 10.57
N LEU A 234 0.11 -5.07 9.98
CA LEU A 234 1.10 -5.52 8.99
C LEU A 234 1.05 -4.69 7.70
N ILE A 235 -0.14 -4.41 7.17
CA ILE A 235 -0.32 -3.60 5.96
C ILE A 235 0.05 -2.14 6.23
N ALA A 236 -0.21 -1.61 7.43
CA ALA A 236 0.30 -0.29 7.83
C ALA A 236 1.84 -0.28 7.77
N LEU A 237 2.49 -1.29 8.34
CA LEU A 237 3.95 -1.39 8.33
C LEU A 237 4.50 -1.56 6.89
N ARG A 238 3.83 -2.33 6.03
CA ARG A 238 4.16 -2.46 4.61
C ARG A 238 4.03 -1.13 3.87
N ALA A 239 2.96 -0.38 4.12
CA ALA A 239 2.75 0.93 3.51
C ALA A 239 3.82 1.94 3.94
N TRP A 240 4.12 2.01 5.24
CA TRP A 240 5.18 2.88 5.75
C TRP A 240 6.56 2.47 5.25
N GLY A 241 6.83 1.16 5.18
CA GLY A 241 8.04 0.62 4.56
C GLY A 241 8.19 1.07 3.09
N ALA A 242 7.11 1.06 2.31
CA ALA A 242 7.14 1.55 0.93
C ALA A 242 7.39 3.06 0.85
N VAL A 243 6.80 3.87 1.74
CA VAL A 243 7.02 5.33 1.79
C VAL A 243 8.46 5.66 2.14
N VAL A 244 8.98 5.13 3.25
CA VAL A 244 10.34 5.47 3.74
C VAL A 244 11.43 4.94 2.81
N SER A 245 11.19 3.83 2.12
CA SER A 245 12.14 3.27 1.15
C SER A 245 12.17 4.00 -0.18
N THR A 246 11.08 4.71 -0.54
CA THR A 246 11.05 5.55 -1.75
C THR A 246 11.71 6.90 -1.50
N TYR A 247 11.54 7.47 -0.30
CA TYR A 247 12.08 8.78 0.10
C TYR A 247 13.13 8.62 1.20
N SER A 248 14.15 7.79 0.93
CA SER A 248 15.12 7.33 1.92
C SER A 248 16.23 8.32 2.25
N GLU A 249 16.23 9.52 1.66
CA GLU A 249 17.27 10.51 1.91
C GLU A 249 17.29 10.96 3.38
N PRO A 250 18.47 11.18 3.98
CA PRO A 250 18.59 11.59 5.39
C PRO A 250 17.87 12.90 5.72
N ALA A 251 17.79 13.83 4.76
CA ALA A 251 17.07 15.10 4.92
C ALA A 251 15.54 14.97 4.81
N GLN A 252 15.04 13.79 4.41
CA GLN A 252 13.63 13.52 4.12
C GLN A 252 13.06 12.50 5.14
N LEU A 253 12.56 11.35 4.66
CA LEU A 253 11.97 10.30 5.50
C LEU A 253 13.00 9.23 5.92
N GLY A 254 14.26 9.34 5.52
CA GLY A 254 15.35 8.43 5.90
C GLY A 254 15.44 8.12 7.41
N PRO A 255 15.31 9.11 8.32
CA PRO A 255 15.33 8.85 9.77
C PRO A 255 14.22 7.91 10.26
N LEU A 256 13.11 7.79 9.53
CA LEU A 256 11.99 6.91 9.88
C LEU A 256 12.20 5.44 9.48
N ILE A 257 13.25 5.13 8.70
CA ILE A 257 13.63 3.75 8.38
C ILE A 257 13.91 2.97 9.67
N HIS A 258 14.70 3.53 10.58
CA HIS A 258 15.06 2.85 11.83
C HIS A 258 13.83 2.50 12.69
N PRO A 259 12.89 3.42 12.97
CA PRO A 259 11.61 3.09 13.61
C PRO A 259 10.83 1.95 12.94
N VAL A 260 10.75 1.91 11.60
CA VAL A 260 10.06 0.84 10.87
C VAL A 260 10.77 -0.50 11.06
N VAL A 261 12.10 -0.52 10.91
CA VAL A 261 12.93 -1.72 11.13
C VAL A 261 12.75 -2.22 12.56
N GLN A 262 12.84 -1.33 13.54
CA GLN A 262 12.68 -1.66 14.96
C GLN A 262 11.32 -2.29 15.27
N LEU A 263 10.23 -1.76 14.69
CA LEU A 263 8.90 -2.34 14.85
C LEU A 263 8.83 -3.77 14.27
N ALA A 264 9.38 -3.98 13.08
CA ALA A 264 9.37 -5.28 12.42
C ALA A 264 10.19 -6.32 13.18
N THR A 265 11.42 -5.99 13.58
CA THR A 265 12.32 -6.90 14.31
C THR A 265 11.77 -7.24 15.69
N THR A 266 11.30 -6.23 16.43
CA THR A 266 10.68 -6.42 17.75
C THR A 266 9.43 -7.31 17.66
N LEU A 267 8.63 -7.17 16.60
CA LEU A 267 7.46 -8.04 16.38
C LEU A 267 7.87 -9.50 16.11
N MET A 268 8.94 -9.72 15.34
CA MET A 268 9.50 -11.06 15.12
C MET A 268 10.12 -11.67 16.37
N ASP A 269 10.69 -10.87 17.27
CA ASP A 269 11.27 -11.35 18.52
C ASP A 269 10.23 -11.64 19.60
N LEU A 270 9.11 -10.93 19.59
CA LEU A 270 7.97 -11.22 20.46
C LEU A 270 7.38 -12.62 20.21
N PHE A 271 7.40 -13.11 18.97
CA PHE A 271 6.67 -14.32 18.57
C PHE A 271 7.57 -15.42 18.00
N SER A 272 8.24 -16.21 18.84
CA SER A 272 9.08 -17.32 18.37
C SER A 272 8.34 -18.58 17.88
N SER A 273 7.00 -18.59 17.90
CA SER A 273 6.21 -19.78 17.55
C SER A 273 6.27 -20.11 16.04
N PRO A 274 6.42 -21.38 15.65
CA PRO A 274 6.36 -21.81 14.24
C PRO A 274 5.06 -21.45 13.54
N ARG A 275 4.01 -21.17 14.31
CA ARG A 275 2.70 -20.73 13.80
C ARG A 275 2.73 -19.31 13.22
N MET A 276 3.72 -18.52 13.60
CA MET A 276 3.88 -17.11 13.25
C MET A 276 4.91 -16.89 12.15
N PHE A 277 5.55 -17.95 11.65
CA PHE A 277 6.49 -17.87 10.54
C PHE A 277 5.92 -17.22 9.27
N PRO A 278 4.63 -17.38 8.89
CA PRO A 278 4.10 -16.66 7.74
C PRO A 278 4.20 -15.14 7.91
N MET A 279 3.85 -14.62 9.09
CA MET A 279 4.03 -13.20 9.41
C MET A 279 5.51 -12.81 9.41
N HIS A 280 6.42 -13.64 9.94
CA HIS A 280 7.85 -13.32 9.94
C HIS A 280 8.41 -13.20 8.53
N LEU A 281 8.03 -14.12 7.63
CA LEU A 281 8.44 -14.07 6.23
C LEU A 281 7.94 -12.79 5.56
N GLN A 282 6.69 -12.39 5.81
CA GLN A 282 6.14 -11.12 5.31
C GLN A 282 6.82 -9.88 5.89
N LEU A 283 7.26 -9.92 7.15
CA LEU A 283 8.05 -8.84 7.75
C LEU A 283 9.45 -8.76 7.13
N ILE A 284 10.09 -9.91 6.90
CA ILE A 284 11.40 -9.99 6.23
C ILE A 284 11.30 -9.47 4.79
N GLU A 285 10.25 -9.81 4.06
CA GLU A 285 9.96 -9.25 2.72
C GLU A 285 9.90 -7.71 2.75
N ILE A 286 9.19 -7.13 3.73
CA ILE A 286 9.14 -5.66 3.90
C ILE A 286 10.53 -5.09 4.18
N LEU A 287 11.33 -5.75 5.01
CA LEU A 287 12.69 -5.31 5.35
C LEU A 287 13.66 -5.41 4.17
N ASN A 288 13.59 -6.48 3.39
CA ASN A 288 14.35 -6.64 2.16
C ASN A 288 13.99 -5.55 1.15
N HIS A 289 12.69 -5.27 0.96
CA HIS A 289 12.23 -4.21 0.09
C HIS A 289 12.78 -2.83 0.51
N ILE A 290 12.78 -2.54 1.82
CA ILE A 290 13.38 -1.30 2.35
C ILE A 290 14.87 -1.25 2.05
N SER A 291 15.62 -2.32 2.33
CA SER A 291 17.06 -2.40 2.10
C SER A 291 17.41 -2.17 0.62
N SER A 292 16.70 -2.86 -0.28
CA SER A 292 16.91 -2.79 -1.73
C SER A 292 16.66 -1.39 -2.30
N ARG A 293 15.58 -0.72 -1.87
CA ARG A 293 15.23 0.61 -2.39
C ARG A 293 15.94 1.78 -1.73
N SER A 294 16.39 1.62 -0.48
CA SER A 294 17.07 2.68 0.26
C SER A 294 18.58 2.74 -0.02
N GLY A 295 19.03 2.34 -1.22
CA GLY A 295 20.44 2.34 -1.58
C GLY A 295 21.29 1.27 -0.86
N GLY A 296 20.69 0.14 -0.48
CA GLY A 296 21.43 -0.97 0.13
C GLY A 296 21.71 -0.81 1.62
N VAL A 297 20.86 -0.07 2.35
CA VAL A 297 20.95 0.01 3.82
C VAL A 297 20.93 -1.40 4.40
N TYR A 298 21.98 -1.74 5.16
CA TYR A 298 22.10 -3.07 5.75
C TYR A 298 21.11 -3.25 6.89
N ILE A 299 20.14 -4.14 6.67
CA ILE A 299 19.18 -4.60 7.68
C ILE A 299 19.45 -6.09 7.95
N PRO A 300 19.82 -6.48 9.18
CA PRO A 300 20.23 -7.84 9.48
C PRO A 300 19.03 -8.81 9.57
N VAL A 301 18.47 -9.21 8.42
CA VAL A 301 17.38 -10.21 8.37
C VAL A 301 17.89 -11.65 8.41
N SER A 302 19.17 -11.88 8.06
CA SER A 302 19.80 -13.20 8.03
C SER A 302 19.61 -14.00 9.33
N PRO A 303 19.82 -13.45 10.54
CA PRO A 303 19.62 -14.20 11.79
C PRO A 303 18.18 -14.72 11.95
N TYR A 304 17.18 -13.95 11.52
CA TYR A 304 15.76 -14.34 11.61
C TYR A 304 15.43 -15.47 10.64
N LEU A 305 15.94 -15.40 9.40
CA LEU A 305 15.79 -16.46 8.41
C LEU A 305 16.49 -17.74 8.85
N LEU A 306 17.74 -17.64 9.33
CA LEU A 306 18.46 -18.81 9.86
C LEU A 306 17.73 -19.43 11.04
N ARG A 307 17.20 -18.62 11.98
CA ARG A 307 16.38 -19.10 13.10
C ARG A 307 15.15 -19.89 12.65
N ILE A 308 14.51 -19.49 11.55
CA ILE A 308 13.40 -20.23 10.95
C ILE A 308 13.93 -21.55 10.36
N LEU A 309 14.92 -21.49 9.47
CA LEU A 309 15.45 -22.65 8.74
C LEU A 309 16.10 -23.72 9.65
N THR A 310 16.70 -23.32 10.78
CA THR A 310 17.29 -24.25 11.75
C THR A 310 16.29 -24.69 12.82
N SER A 311 15.04 -24.24 12.78
CA SER A 311 14.04 -24.60 13.78
C SER A 311 13.64 -26.07 13.68
N SER A 312 13.80 -26.80 14.78
CA SER A 312 13.42 -28.22 14.88
C SER A 312 11.93 -28.49 14.64
N SER A 313 11.10 -27.44 14.76
CA SER A 313 9.65 -27.51 14.55
C SER A 313 9.24 -27.58 13.09
N ILE A 314 10.11 -27.14 12.17
CA ILE A 314 9.88 -27.20 10.71
C ILE A 314 10.96 -28.02 10.01
N SER A 315 11.62 -28.91 10.76
CA SER A 315 12.67 -29.76 10.19
C SER A 315 12.09 -30.70 9.14
N LEU A 316 12.69 -30.67 7.95
CA LEU A 316 12.33 -31.53 6.82
C LEU A 316 12.83 -32.97 6.97
N THR A 317 13.61 -33.27 8.01
CA THR A 317 14.10 -34.61 8.32
C THR A 317 13.08 -35.48 9.03
N ARG A 318 12.00 -34.88 9.57
CA ARG A 318 10.97 -35.59 10.33
C ARG A 318 9.78 -35.92 9.43
N SER A 319 9.24 -37.12 9.59
CA SER A 319 7.97 -37.50 8.96
C SER A 319 6.82 -36.64 9.51
N SER A 320 5.79 -36.42 8.69
CA SER A 320 4.58 -35.68 9.07
C SER A 320 3.96 -36.28 10.33
N ALA A 321 3.69 -35.45 11.34
CA ALA A 321 3.13 -35.91 12.60
C ALA A 321 1.67 -36.40 12.41
N LYS A 322 1.25 -37.43 13.17
CA LYS A 322 -0.15 -37.87 13.20
C LYS A 322 -1.09 -36.69 13.48
N GLY A 323 -2.10 -36.49 12.63
CA GLY A 323 -3.07 -35.39 12.72
C GLY A 323 -2.66 -34.06 12.05
N ALA A 324 -1.63 -34.06 11.20
CA ALA A 324 -1.31 -32.92 10.34
C ALA A 324 -2.36 -32.75 9.22
N SER A 325 -2.69 -31.51 8.88
CA SER A 325 -3.52 -31.21 7.71
C SER A 325 -2.67 -31.24 6.44
N ASN A 326 -3.18 -31.85 5.37
CA ASN A 326 -2.53 -31.80 4.05
C ASN A 326 -3.00 -30.60 3.19
N GLU A 327 -3.91 -29.78 3.72
CA GLU A 327 -4.39 -28.58 3.03
C GLU A 327 -3.23 -27.59 2.81
N PRO A 328 -3.02 -27.11 1.57
CA PRO A 328 -1.98 -26.14 1.28
C PRO A 328 -2.27 -24.83 2.01
N VAL A 329 -1.23 -24.21 2.56
CA VAL A 329 -1.32 -22.92 3.22
C VAL A 329 -0.72 -21.87 2.30
N GLU A 330 -1.52 -20.90 1.88
CA GLU A 330 -1.02 -19.72 1.19
C GLU A 330 -0.38 -18.76 2.21
N LEU A 331 0.95 -18.77 2.27
CA LEU A 331 1.74 -17.97 3.22
C LEU A 331 1.46 -16.47 3.05
N GLN A 332 1.26 -16.00 1.81
CA GLN A 332 0.95 -14.61 1.48
C GLN A 332 -0.36 -14.09 2.11
N PHE A 333 -1.36 -14.95 2.32
CA PHE A 333 -2.66 -14.59 2.90
C PHE A 333 -2.88 -15.17 4.29
N THR A 334 -1.81 -15.58 4.96
CA THR A 334 -1.88 -16.15 6.31
C THR A 334 -0.95 -15.42 7.26
N MET A 335 -1.47 -14.87 8.36
CA MET A 335 -0.62 -14.31 9.42
C MET A 335 -0.21 -15.37 10.44
N ARG A 336 -1.13 -16.28 10.77
CA ARG A 336 -0.96 -17.28 11.80
C ARG A 336 -1.67 -18.58 11.42
N VAL A 337 -0.93 -19.68 11.35
CA VAL A 337 -1.50 -20.99 11.05
C VAL A 337 -2.13 -21.67 12.27
N LYS A 338 -3.04 -22.62 12.02
CA LYS A 338 -3.56 -23.53 13.05
C LYS A 338 -2.47 -24.49 13.53
N LYS A 339 -2.64 -25.06 14.74
CA LYS A 339 -1.66 -26.02 15.31
C LYS A 339 -1.49 -27.27 14.43
N SER A 340 -2.55 -27.74 13.77
CA SER A 340 -2.52 -28.89 12.85
C SER A 340 -1.73 -28.59 11.57
N GLN A 341 -1.96 -27.42 10.98
CA GLN A 341 -1.25 -26.95 9.78
C GLN A 341 0.24 -26.74 10.05
N ALA A 342 0.61 -26.21 11.23
CA ALA A 342 2.01 -26.00 11.62
C ALA A 342 2.86 -27.29 11.70
N ARG A 343 2.22 -28.46 11.75
CA ARG A 343 2.88 -29.78 11.77
C ARG A 343 2.94 -30.44 10.39
N SER A 344 2.34 -29.82 9.38
CA SER A 344 2.26 -30.36 8.03
C SER A 344 3.60 -30.25 7.30
N SER A 345 3.99 -31.33 6.62
CA SER A 345 5.17 -31.32 5.74
C SER A 345 5.01 -30.33 4.58
N THR A 346 3.79 -30.19 4.04
CA THR A 346 3.48 -29.21 2.97
C THR A 346 3.75 -27.78 3.45
N TYR A 347 3.33 -27.46 4.67
CA TYR A 347 3.60 -26.16 5.29
C TYR A 347 5.09 -25.95 5.53
N HIS A 348 5.81 -26.95 6.04
CA HIS A 348 7.26 -26.86 6.25
C HIS A 348 7.98 -26.57 4.93
N GLN A 349 7.68 -27.33 3.87
CA GLN A 349 8.28 -27.11 2.55
C GLN A 349 7.98 -25.71 2.01
N ALA A 350 6.75 -25.20 2.17
CA ALA A 350 6.41 -23.84 1.75
C ALA A 350 7.23 -22.77 2.50
N VAL A 351 7.34 -22.89 3.83
CA VAL A 351 8.14 -21.97 4.66
C VAL A 351 9.62 -22.01 4.28
N TRP A 352 10.16 -23.19 3.97
CA TRP A 352 11.54 -23.34 3.54
C TRP A 352 11.79 -22.70 2.18
N ILE A 353 10.92 -22.93 1.20
CA ILE A 353 11.04 -22.35 -0.14
C ILE A 353 11.01 -20.82 -0.05
N GLU A 354 10.05 -20.28 0.69
CA GLU A 354 9.91 -18.83 0.88
C GLU A 354 11.09 -18.25 1.67
N GLY A 355 11.54 -18.92 2.74
CA GLY A 355 12.69 -18.49 3.53
C GLY A 355 13.99 -18.46 2.71
N LEU A 356 14.22 -19.44 1.84
CA LEU A 356 15.38 -19.46 0.94
C LEU A 356 15.27 -18.40 -0.17
N TYR A 357 14.06 -18.13 -0.67
CA TYR A 357 13.82 -17.04 -1.61
C TYR A 357 14.18 -15.68 -0.99
N LEU A 358 13.64 -15.36 0.19
CA LEU A 358 13.94 -14.12 0.91
C LEU A 358 15.42 -14.00 1.32
N LEU A 359 16.07 -15.14 1.64
CA LEU A 359 17.51 -15.15 1.90
C LEU A 359 18.31 -14.81 0.63
N THR A 360 17.89 -15.34 -0.52
CA THR A 360 18.52 -15.05 -1.81
C THR A 360 18.39 -13.56 -2.16
N GLU A 361 17.20 -12.99 -1.97
CA GLU A 361 16.96 -11.55 -2.18
C GLU A 361 17.84 -10.69 -1.26
N HIS A 362 17.95 -11.06 0.01
CA HIS A 362 18.81 -10.35 0.97
C HIS A 362 20.29 -10.41 0.58
N LEU A 363 20.79 -11.58 0.19
CA LEU A 363 22.17 -11.76 -0.28
C LEU A 363 22.44 -10.99 -1.58
N ALA A 364 21.49 -11.00 -2.51
CA ALA A 364 21.60 -10.28 -3.78
C ALA A 364 21.71 -8.77 -3.55
N THR A 365 20.86 -8.23 -2.67
CA THR A 365 20.86 -6.80 -2.30
C THR A 365 22.23 -6.35 -1.78
N HIS A 366 22.92 -7.20 -1.01
CA HIS A 366 24.21 -6.87 -0.40
C HIS A 366 25.43 -7.45 -1.13
N SER A 367 25.26 -8.05 -2.31
CA SER A 367 26.35 -8.73 -3.04
C SER A 367 27.50 -7.81 -3.47
N HIS A 368 27.31 -6.50 -3.39
CA HIS A 368 28.29 -5.48 -3.77
C HIS A 368 29.16 -4.99 -2.61
N ILE A 369 28.86 -5.35 -1.35
CA ILE A 369 29.61 -4.86 -0.19
C ILE A 369 31.00 -5.50 -0.13
N ILE A 370 32.03 -4.73 0.25
CA ILE A 370 33.41 -5.22 0.30
C ILE A 370 33.62 -6.31 1.36
N GLY A 371 32.85 -6.26 2.45
CA GLY A 371 32.86 -7.24 3.53
C GLY A 371 31.88 -8.39 3.36
N PHE A 372 31.43 -8.67 2.12
CA PHE A 372 30.42 -9.71 1.87
C PHE A 372 30.83 -11.09 2.44
N PRO A 373 32.08 -11.57 2.24
CA PRO A 373 32.50 -12.85 2.80
C PRO A 373 32.41 -12.90 4.33
N GLU A 374 32.80 -11.82 5.01
CA GLU A 374 32.83 -11.74 6.46
C GLU A 374 31.42 -11.61 7.05
N VAL A 375 30.57 -10.77 6.46
CA VAL A 375 29.21 -10.52 6.92
C VAL A 375 28.33 -11.77 6.78
N PHE A 376 28.47 -12.52 5.69
CA PHE A 376 27.61 -13.67 5.40
C PHE A 376 28.25 -15.03 5.70
N TRP A 377 29.42 -15.06 6.35
CA TRP A 377 30.10 -16.31 6.73
C TRP A 377 29.18 -17.24 7.54
N ALA A 378 28.46 -16.70 8.53
CA ALA A 378 27.56 -17.49 9.37
C ALA A 378 26.40 -18.11 8.55
N VAL A 379 25.91 -17.39 7.55
CA VAL A 379 24.89 -17.89 6.62
C VAL A 379 25.46 -19.03 5.80
N GLU A 380 26.65 -18.86 5.22
CA GLU A 380 27.30 -19.88 4.39
C GLU A 380 27.56 -21.17 5.18
N SER A 381 28.12 -21.05 6.38
CA SER A 381 28.40 -22.16 7.29
C SER A 381 27.12 -22.91 7.68
N THR A 382 26.06 -22.18 8.02
CA THR A 382 24.77 -22.76 8.38
C THR A 382 24.12 -23.49 7.20
N LEU A 383 24.14 -22.89 5.99
CA LEU A 383 23.60 -23.51 4.78
C LEU A 383 24.37 -24.77 4.38
N LYS A 384 25.70 -24.81 4.53
CA LYS A 384 26.52 -26.02 4.31
C LYS A 384 26.07 -27.15 5.23
N LYS A 385 25.84 -26.87 6.51
CA LYS A 385 25.32 -27.85 7.47
C LYS A 385 23.91 -28.33 7.06
N LEU A 386 22.98 -27.40 6.84
CA LEU A 386 21.59 -27.74 6.46
C LEU A 386 21.51 -28.55 5.17
N ARG A 387 22.40 -28.31 4.20
CA ARG A 387 22.48 -29.11 2.97
C ARG A 387 22.72 -30.59 3.23
N THR A 388 23.51 -30.96 4.24
CA THR A 388 23.75 -32.36 4.59
C THR A 388 22.56 -33.04 5.26
N GLU A 389 21.69 -32.25 5.91
CA GLU A 389 20.54 -32.76 6.66
C GLU A 389 19.29 -32.85 5.77
N VAL A 390 19.06 -31.86 4.89
CA VAL A 390 17.85 -31.74 4.07
C VAL A 390 17.95 -32.59 2.80
N LYS A 391 17.13 -33.65 2.73
CA LYS A 391 17.08 -34.57 1.58
C LYS A 391 15.98 -34.25 0.55
N VAL A 392 15.17 -33.22 0.79
CA VAL A 392 14.10 -32.83 -0.14
C VAL A 392 14.73 -32.25 -1.42
N PRO A 393 14.58 -32.87 -2.61
CA PRO A 393 15.38 -32.54 -3.79
C PRO A 393 15.32 -31.06 -4.20
N LYS A 394 14.11 -30.48 -4.22
CA LYS A 394 13.88 -29.07 -4.58
C LYS A 394 14.64 -28.12 -3.65
N ILE A 395 14.48 -28.30 -2.34
CA ILE A 395 15.09 -27.42 -1.32
C ILE A 395 16.61 -27.64 -1.26
N HIS A 396 17.06 -28.89 -1.35
CA HIS A 396 18.48 -29.22 -1.42
C HIS A 396 19.15 -28.55 -2.63
N SER A 397 18.51 -28.57 -3.81
CA SER A 397 19.02 -27.90 -5.01
C SER A 397 19.09 -26.38 -4.86
N GLN A 398 18.10 -25.75 -4.19
CA GLN A 398 18.11 -24.31 -3.91
C GLN A 398 19.24 -23.93 -2.97
N ILE A 399 19.47 -24.68 -1.89
CA ILE A 399 20.60 -24.45 -0.97
C ILE A 399 21.93 -24.56 -1.71
N ALA A 400 22.09 -25.59 -2.56
CA ALA A 400 23.30 -25.76 -3.36
C ALA A 400 23.55 -24.57 -4.31
N THR A 401 22.49 -24.09 -4.95
CA THR A 401 22.53 -22.93 -5.86
C THR A 401 22.94 -21.65 -5.11
N ILE A 402 22.33 -21.39 -3.95
CA ILE A 402 22.67 -20.23 -3.10
C ILE A 402 24.15 -20.29 -2.68
N LEU A 403 24.62 -21.44 -2.20
CA LEU A 403 26.03 -21.63 -1.82
C LEU A 403 27.00 -21.40 -2.98
N GLN A 404 26.66 -21.83 -4.19
CA GLN A 404 27.47 -21.59 -5.38
C GLN A 404 27.54 -20.10 -5.72
N HIS A 405 26.41 -19.39 -5.66
CA HIS A 405 26.36 -17.94 -5.89
C HIS A 405 27.14 -17.17 -4.82
N MET A 406 26.99 -17.51 -3.54
CA MET A 406 27.76 -16.90 -2.45
C MET A 406 29.27 -17.04 -2.68
N ASN A 407 29.75 -18.25 -3.00
CA ASN A 407 31.16 -18.48 -3.30
C ASN A 407 31.65 -17.65 -4.50
N THR A 408 30.81 -17.53 -5.53
CA THR A 408 31.13 -16.75 -6.73
C THR A 408 31.25 -15.26 -6.40
N VAL A 409 30.32 -14.71 -5.60
CA VAL A 409 30.35 -13.33 -5.14
C VAL A 409 31.56 -13.09 -4.25
N SER A 410 31.82 -13.95 -3.26
CA SER A 410 32.97 -13.83 -2.37
C SER A 410 34.29 -13.78 -3.14
N LYS A 411 34.51 -14.69 -4.10
CA LYS A 411 35.71 -14.67 -4.96
C LYS A 411 35.84 -13.38 -5.77
N LYS A 412 34.73 -12.90 -6.35
CA LYS A 412 34.72 -11.64 -7.12
C LYS A 412 35.07 -10.43 -6.25
N VAL A 413 34.52 -10.36 -5.04
CA VAL A 413 34.78 -9.26 -4.09
C VAL A 413 36.23 -9.31 -3.59
N SER A 414 36.73 -10.48 -3.19
CA SER A 414 38.12 -10.64 -2.77
C SER A 414 39.11 -10.27 -3.87
N ALA A 415 38.91 -10.74 -5.11
CA ALA A 415 39.79 -10.40 -6.22
C ALA A 415 39.85 -8.88 -6.50
N LYS A 416 38.71 -8.18 -6.41
CA LYS A 416 38.67 -6.71 -6.55
C LYS A 416 39.37 -6.00 -5.38
N ARG A 417 39.21 -6.51 -4.15
CA ARG A 417 39.88 -5.98 -2.95
C ARG A 417 41.40 -6.09 -3.07
N ASP A 418 41.90 -7.22 -3.57
CA ASP A 418 43.34 -7.46 -3.75
C ASP A 418 43.94 -6.55 -4.83
N GLN A 419 43.18 -6.23 -5.89
CA GLN A 419 43.59 -5.25 -6.92
C GLN A 419 43.73 -3.83 -6.37
N VAL A 420 42.84 -3.39 -5.49
CA VAL A 420 42.94 -2.06 -4.86
C VAL A 420 44.12 -2.00 -3.88
N ASN A 421 44.32 -3.05 -3.09
CA ASN A 421 45.43 -3.10 -2.14
C ASN A 421 46.80 -3.08 -2.82
N SER A 422 46.95 -3.75 -3.97
CA SER A 422 48.20 -3.72 -4.74
C SER A 422 48.47 -2.36 -5.39
N ALA A 423 47.43 -1.65 -5.83
CA ALA A 423 47.53 -0.31 -6.40
C ALA A 423 47.83 0.80 -5.36
N LEU A 424 47.58 0.57 -4.07
CA LEU A 424 47.91 1.53 -2.99
C LEU A 424 49.34 1.35 -2.45
N VAL A 425 49.99 0.23 -2.78
CA VAL A 425 51.36 -0.11 -2.35
C VAL A 425 52.40 0.23 -3.43
N THR A 426 51.94 0.62 -4.61
CA THR A 426 52.74 1.23 -5.70
C THR A 426 52.51 2.73 -5.73
#